data_AF-K1T2G1-F1
#
_entry.id   AF-K1T2G1-F1
#
_cell.length_a   1.000
_cell.length_b   1.000
_cell.length_c   1.000
_cell.angle_alpha   90.00
_cell.angle_beta   90.00
_cell.angle_gamma   90.00
#
_symmetry.space_group_name_H-M   'P 1'
#
loop_
_entity.id
_entity.type
_entity.pdbx_description
1 polymer ?
#
loop_
_entity_poly.entity_id
_entity_poly.type
_entity_poly.pdbx_seq_one_letter_code
_entity_poly.pdbx_strand_id
1 'polypeptide(L)'
;MTYANLETEVVKRFREVISIEELKEWYQKLLDEYHKWLSYQKKWKEERNHSLQSLEFPFSYREGQRKMVSSVYHTIGASRQIFIQAPTGVGKTMSTIFPAVRAVGEGKGETIFYLTAKTITRTVAQEAFEVLREKGMKYKVVTITAKEKLCFMD
;
A
#
# COMPACT_ATOMS: atom_id res chain seq x y z
N MET A 1 2.12 13.98 -33.85
CA MET A 1 3.17 14.35 -32.87
C MET A 1 3.76 15.73 -33.23
N THR A 2 4.15 16.57 -32.27
CA THR A 2 4.85 17.85 -32.56
C THR A 2 6.18 17.87 -31.83
N TYR A 3 7.25 18.17 -32.57
CA TYR A 3 8.60 18.35 -32.04
C TYR A 3 8.98 19.82 -32.17
N ALA A 4 9.43 20.42 -31.07
CA ALA A 4 9.94 21.80 -31.05
C ALA A 4 11.39 21.78 -30.57
N ASN A 5 12.30 22.31 -31.39
CA ASN A 5 13.67 22.55 -30.97
C ASN A 5 13.71 23.88 -30.19
N LEU A 6 14.16 23.83 -28.93
CA LEU A 6 14.18 24.98 -28.02
C LEU A 6 15.27 26.01 -28.36
N GLU A 7 16.36 25.60 -29.00
CA GLU A 7 17.48 26.50 -29.35
C GLU A 7 17.27 27.17 -30.71
N THR A 8 16.70 26.44 -31.67
CA THR A 8 16.51 26.95 -33.04
C THR A 8 15.09 27.43 -33.31
N GLU A 9 14.18 27.27 -32.33
CA GLU A 9 12.74 27.56 -32.43
C GLU A 9 12.01 26.83 -33.58
N VAL A 10 12.66 25.85 -34.22
CA VAL A 10 12.08 25.10 -35.33
C VAL A 10 11.06 24.11 -34.80
N VAL A 11 9.83 24.23 -35.31
CA VAL A 11 8.71 23.32 -34.99
C VAL A 11 8.44 22.38 -36.17
N LYS A 12 8.56 21.07 -35.94
CA LYS A 12 8.12 20.03 -36.88
C LYS A 12 6.81 19.41 -36.39
N ARG A 13 5.81 19.36 -37.26
CA ARG A 13 4.52 18.74 -37.00
C ARG A 13 4.36 17.50 -37.85
N PHE A 14 4.10 16.38 -37.20
CA PHE A 14 3.77 15.11 -37.83
C PHE A 14 2.27 14.90 -37.69
N ARG A 15 1.57 14.89 -38.83
CA ARG A 15 0.13 14.62 -38.91
C ARG A 15 -0.05 13.21 -39.44
N GLU A 16 -0.89 12.45 -38.76
CA GLU A 16 -1.31 11.12 -39.16
C GLU A 16 -2.83 11.15 -39.29
N VAL A 17 -3.33 10.53 -40.36
CA VAL A 17 -4.77 10.34 -40.56
C VAL A 17 -5.05 8.89 -40.19
N ILE A 18 -5.82 8.70 -39.13
CA ILE A 18 -6.21 7.38 -38.62
C ILE A 18 -7.69 7.19 -38.95
N SER A 19 -8.06 6.04 -39.50
CA SER A 19 -9.46 5.76 -39.82
C SER A 19 -10.27 5.54 -38.55
N ILE A 20 -11.59 5.72 -38.64
CA ILE A 20 -12.48 5.44 -37.51
C ILE A 20 -12.47 3.96 -37.14
N GLU A 21 -12.27 3.07 -38.11
CA GLU A 21 -12.15 1.63 -37.93
C GLU A 21 -10.90 1.28 -37.11
N GLU A 22 -9.76 1.87 -37.46
CA GLU A 22 -8.49 1.66 -36.76
C GLU A 22 -8.54 2.21 -35.33
N LEU A 23 -9.10 3.41 -35.14
CA LEU A 23 -9.32 3.99 -33.82
C LEU A 23 -10.24 3.12 -32.96
N LYS A 24 -11.30 2.57 -33.55
CA LYS A 24 -12.25 1.71 -32.84
C LYS A 24 -11.57 0.41 -32.39
N GLU A 25 -10.78 -0.22 -33.26
CA GLU A 25 -10.05 -1.43 -32.91
C GLU A 25 -9.02 -1.16 -31.80
N TRP A 26 -8.25 -0.08 -31.93
CA TRP A 26 -7.29 0.32 -30.89
C TRP A 26 -7.97 0.60 -29.55
N TYR A 27 -9.07 1.35 -29.57
CA TYR A 27 -9.81 1.71 -28.36
C TYR A 27 -10.42 0.48 -27.69
N GLN A 28 -10.97 -0.44 -28.47
CA GLN A 28 -11.51 -1.69 -27.92
C GLN A 28 -10.42 -2.52 -27.26
N LYS A 29 -9.25 -2.68 -27.89
CA LYS A 29 -8.10 -3.36 -27.29
C LYS A 29 -7.67 -2.72 -25.98
N LEU A 30 -7.63 -1.38 -25.93
CA LEU A 30 -7.29 -0.64 -24.71
C LEU A 30 -8.31 -0.91 -23.59
N LEU A 31 -9.61 -0.86 -23.92
CA LEU A 31 -10.67 -1.14 -22.95
C LEU A 31 -10.63 -2.58 -22.44
N ASP A 32 -10.35 -3.56 -23.32
CA ASP A 32 -10.27 -4.97 -22.95
C ASP A 32 -9.11 -5.22 -21.96
N GLU A 33 -7.94 -4.63 -22.22
CA GLU A 33 -6.80 -4.70 -21.30
C GLU A 33 -7.10 -3.99 -19.96
N TYR A 34 -7.74 -2.83 -20.02
CA TYR A 34 -8.14 -2.11 -18.82
C TYR A 34 -9.18 -2.87 -17.99
N HIS A 35 -10.13 -3.53 -18.65
CA HIS A 35 -11.15 -4.35 -18.00
C HIS A 35 -10.54 -5.53 -17.24
N LYS A 36 -9.55 -6.21 -17.82
CA LYS A 36 -8.79 -7.27 -17.12
C LYS A 36 -8.17 -6.71 -15.84
N TRP A 37 -7.47 -5.57 -15.93
CA TRP A 37 -6.83 -4.95 -14.78
C TRP A 37 -7.82 -4.58 -13.67
N LEU A 38 -8.95 -3.94 -14.02
CA LEU A 38 -10.01 -3.61 -13.05
C LEU A 38 -10.57 -4.85 -12.35
N SER A 39 -10.79 -5.92 -13.11
CA SER A 39 -11.29 -7.19 -12.57
C SER A 39 -10.32 -7.80 -11.56
N TYR A 40 -9.02 -7.78 -11.86
CA TYR A 40 -7.98 -8.22 -10.92
C TYR A 40 -7.92 -7.35 -9.67
N GLN A 41 -7.99 -6.01 -9.81
CA GLN A 41 -7.96 -5.10 -8.66
C GLN A 41 -9.16 -5.32 -7.74
N LYS A 42 -10.36 -5.47 -8.31
CA LYS A 42 -11.57 -5.74 -7.54
C LYS A 42 -11.48 -7.06 -6.77
N LYS A 43 -11.13 -8.14 -7.46
CA LYS A 43 -10.98 -9.47 -6.85
C LYS A 43 -9.93 -9.47 -5.75
N TRP A 44 -8.78 -8.83 -6.00
CA TRP A 44 -7.73 -8.71 -4.99
C TRP A 44 -8.18 -7.88 -3.79
N LYS A 45 -8.92 -6.79 -4.00
CA LYS A 45 -9.45 -5.96 -2.91
C LYS A 45 -10.41 -6.75 -2.02
N GLU A 46 -11.30 -7.55 -2.62
CA GLU A 46 -12.23 -8.42 -1.89
C GLU A 46 -11.48 -9.48 -1.06
N GLU A 47 -10.55 -10.19 -1.69
CA GLU A 47 -9.72 -11.20 -1.03
C GLU A 47 -8.86 -10.63 0.10
N ARG A 48 -8.20 -9.49 -0.17
CA ARG A 48 -7.46 -8.70 0.82
C ARG A 48 -8.37 -8.38 1.98
N ASN A 49 -9.46 -7.66 1.74
CA ASN A 49 -10.33 -7.18 2.81
C ASN A 49 -10.89 -8.31 3.66
N HIS A 50 -11.33 -9.40 3.03
CA HIS A 50 -11.81 -10.58 3.74
C HIS A 50 -10.73 -11.17 4.67
N SER A 51 -9.50 -11.35 4.16
CA SER A 51 -8.38 -11.85 4.98
C SER A 51 -8.06 -10.93 6.16
N LEU A 52 -8.22 -9.61 5.99
CA LEU A 52 -7.90 -8.63 7.03
C LEU A 52 -8.97 -8.58 8.11
N GLN A 53 -10.25 -8.76 7.77
CA GLN A 53 -11.35 -8.75 8.74
C GLN A 53 -11.25 -9.89 9.76
N SER A 54 -10.79 -11.07 9.32
CA SER A 54 -10.63 -12.25 10.17
C SER A 54 -9.31 -12.29 10.97
N LEU A 55 -8.41 -11.32 10.80
CA LEU A 55 -7.12 -11.32 11.51
C LEU A 55 -7.29 -11.11 13.00
N GLU A 56 -6.64 -11.93 13.81
CA GLU A 56 -6.55 -11.73 15.25
C GLU A 56 -5.19 -11.15 15.65
N PHE A 57 -5.14 -10.54 16.84
CA PHE A 57 -3.88 -10.04 17.35
C PHE A 57 -2.95 -11.25 17.64
N PRO A 58 -1.72 -11.27 17.08
CA PRO A 58 -0.95 -12.52 16.97
C PRO A 58 -0.29 -12.99 18.29
N PHE A 59 -0.47 -12.26 19.40
CA PHE A 59 0.19 -12.53 20.67
C PHE A 59 -0.77 -12.41 21.85
N SER A 60 -0.38 -12.97 23.00
CA SER A 60 -1.03 -12.63 24.27
C SER A 60 -0.79 -11.15 24.59
N TYR A 61 -1.88 -10.42 24.85
CA TYR A 61 -1.80 -9.01 25.19
C TYR A 61 -1.02 -8.77 26.48
N ARG A 62 -0.07 -7.82 26.42
CA ARG A 62 0.61 -7.24 27.58
C ARG A 62 -0.16 -6.03 28.11
N GLU A 63 0.15 -5.63 29.33
CA GLU A 63 -0.44 -4.43 29.94
C GLU A 63 -0.28 -3.20 29.04
N GLY A 64 -1.35 -2.42 28.88
CA GLY A 64 -1.39 -1.23 28.02
C GLY A 64 -1.53 -1.49 26.51
N GLN A 65 -1.18 -2.68 25.99
CA GLN A 65 -1.29 -2.98 24.55
C GLN A 65 -2.73 -2.94 24.05
N ARG A 66 -3.68 -3.54 24.79
CA ARG A 66 -5.10 -3.51 24.41
C ARG A 66 -5.63 -2.10 24.27
N LYS A 67 -5.27 -1.22 25.22
CA LYS A 67 -5.65 0.20 25.19
C LYS A 67 -5.06 0.90 23.97
N MET A 68 -3.79 0.64 23.64
CA MET A 68 -3.15 1.19 22.45
C MET A 68 -3.83 0.73 21.16
N VAL A 69 -4.02 -0.59 21.00
CA VAL A 69 -4.66 -1.18 19.81
C VAL A 69 -6.05 -0.57 19.60
N SER A 70 -6.85 -0.52 20.66
CA SER A 70 -8.18 0.09 20.62
C SER A 70 -8.10 1.58 20.25
N SER A 71 -7.22 2.35 20.89
CA SER A 71 -7.09 3.79 20.64
C SER A 71 -6.70 4.10 19.19
N VAL A 72 -5.75 3.34 18.63
CA VAL A 72 -5.33 3.48 17.23
C VAL A 72 -6.48 3.17 16.28
N TYR A 73 -7.16 2.04 16.48
CA TYR A 73 -8.27 1.63 15.62
C TYR A 73 -9.43 2.64 15.61
N HIS A 74 -9.84 3.13 16.79
CA HIS A 74 -10.88 4.15 16.90
C HIS A 74 -10.46 5.49 16.26
N THR A 75 -9.20 5.87 16.41
CA THR A 75 -8.66 7.10 15.80
C THR A 75 -8.71 7.03 14.27
N ILE A 76 -8.35 5.88 13.68
CA ILE A 76 -8.44 5.66 12.23
C ILE A 76 -9.90 5.76 11.78
N GLY A 77 -10.81 5.07 12.47
CA GLY A 77 -12.24 5.13 12.17
C GLY A 77 -12.84 6.54 12.28
N ALA A 78 -12.32 7.37 13.19
CA ALA A 78 -12.71 8.76 13.34
C ALA A 78 -11.99 9.72 12.38
N SER A 79 -11.06 9.23 11.55
CA SER A 79 -10.21 10.03 10.67
C SER A 79 -9.47 11.16 11.41
N ARG A 80 -8.96 10.86 12.61
CA ARG A 80 -8.21 11.81 13.46
C ARG A 80 -6.74 11.44 13.56
N GLN A 81 -5.97 12.31 14.20
CA GLN A 81 -4.58 12.06 14.57
C GLN A 81 -4.49 11.69 16.05
N ILE A 82 -3.51 10.84 16.41
CA ILE A 82 -3.22 10.47 17.79
C ILE A 82 -1.72 10.49 18.04
N PHE A 83 -1.33 10.99 19.21
CA PHE A 83 0.03 10.89 19.73
C PHE A 83 0.05 9.89 20.87
N ILE A 84 0.92 8.88 20.77
CA ILE A 84 0.99 7.80 21.76
C ILE A 84 2.39 7.76 22.34
N GLN A 85 2.49 8.04 23.63
CA GLN A 85 3.68 7.73 24.42
C GLN A 85 3.51 6.35 25.06
N ALA A 86 4.46 5.46 24.79
CA ALA A 86 4.51 4.16 25.44
C ALA A 86 5.96 3.79 25.75
N PRO A 87 6.23 3.02 26.82
CA PRO A 87 7.59 2.61 27.14
C PRO A 87 8.17 1.66 26.07
N THR A 88 9.49 1.52 26.03
CA THR A 88 10.14 0.51 25.17
C THR A 88 9.75 -0.90 25.61
N GLY A 89 9.71 -1.87 24.68
CA GLY A 89 9.38 -3.27 24.99
C GLY A 89 7.88 -3.63 25.05
N VAL A 90 6.97 -2.65 25.03
CA VAL A 90 5.51 -2.89 25.04
C VAL A 90 4.93 -3.30 23.69
N GLY A 91 5.74 -3.53 22.65
CA GLY A 91 5.25 -3.96 21.33
C GLY A 91 4.46 -2.88 20.56
N LYS A 92 4.94 -1.62 20.59
CA LYS A 92 4.34 -0.48 19.87
C LYS A 92 4.12 -0.76 18.38
N THR A 93 5.08 -1.41 17.73
CA THR A 93 5.03 -1.70 16.28
C THR A 93 3.83 -2.57 15.93
N MET A 94 3.70 -3.76 16.54
CA MET A 94 2.55 -4.63 16.29
C MET A 94 1.24 -3.98 16.75
N SER A 95 1.26 -3.26 17.88
CA SER A 95 0.07 -2.61 18.45
C SER A 95 -0.44 -1.41 17.63
N THR A 96 0.31 -0.94 16.64
CA THR A 96 -0.10 0.11 15.70
C THR A 96 -0.38 -0.47 14.31
N ILE A 97 0.42 -1.42 13.84
CA ILE A 97 0.22 -2.08 12.54
C ILE A 97 -1.04 -2.93 12.52
N PHE A 98 -1.26 -3.80 13.52
CA PHE A 98 -2.44 -4.67 13.57
C PHE A 98 -3.76 -3.91 13.44
N PRO A 99 -4.07 -2.89 14.28
CA PRO A 99 -5.32 -2.15 14.16
C PRO A 99 -5.43 -1.37 12.84
N ALA A 100 -4.32 -0.91 12.26
CA ALA A 100 -4.33 -0.24 10.96
C ALA A 100 -4.68 -1.21 9.82
N VAL A 101 -4.10 -2.40 9.83
CA VAL A 101 -4.42 -3.48 8.88
C VAL A 101 -5.88 -3.90 9.02
N ARG A 102 -6.38 -4.10 10.25
CA ARG A 102 -7.81 -4.36 10.50
C ARG A 102 -8.72 -3.28 9.92
N ALA A 103 -8.36 -2.00 10.11
CA ALA A 103 -9.14 -0.88 9.59
C ALA A 103 -9.22 -0.88 8.06
N VAL A 104 -8.14 -1.25 7.35
CA VAL A 104 -8.16 -1.43 5.89
C VAL A 104 -9.13 -2.55 5.48
N GLY A 105 -9.15 -3.65 6.23
CA GLY A 105 -10.09 -4.76 5.99
C GLY A 105 -11.56 -4.34 6.03
N GLU A 106 -11.88 -3.33 6.84
CA GLU A 106 -13.21 -2.77 6.99
C GLU A 106 -13.48 -1.57 6.07
N GLY A 107 -12.58 -1.27 5.14
CA GLY A 107 -12.75 -0.17 4.19
C GLY A 107 -12.55 1.22 4.78
N LYS A 108 -11.94 1.35 5.96
CA LYS A 108 -11.59 2.63 6.60
C LYS A 108 -10.31 3.27 6.04
N GLY A 109 -9.71 2.62 5.03
CA GLY A 109 -8.50 3.03 4.35
C GLY A 109 -8.10 2.00 3.30
N GLU A 110 -7.09 2.33 2.49
CA GLU A 110 -6.61 1.46 1.42
C GLU A 110 -5.13 1.11 1.57
N THR A 111 -4.29 2.13 1.79
CA THR A 111 -2.82 2.01 1.83
C THR A 111 -2.31 2.50 3.18
N ILE A 112 -1.42 1.72 3.79
CA ILE A 112 -0.73 2.09 5.04
C ILE A 112 0.68 2.57 4.71
N PHE A 113 1.00 3.79 5.14
CA PHE A 113 2.37 4.32 5.11
C PHE A 113 2.98 4.22 6.51
N TYR A 114 4.01 3.40 6.65
CA TYR A 114 4.77 3.26 7.90
C TYR A 114 6.11 3.98 7.77
N LEU A 115 6.31 5.05 8.54
CA LEU A 115 7.48 5.90 8.48
C LEU A 115 8.37 5.68 9.71
N THR A 116 9.68 5.59 9.49
CA THR A 116 10.67 5.37 10.55
C THR A 116 11.89 6.24 10.29
N ALA A 117 12.47 6.80 11.35
CA ALA A 117 13.67 7.62 11.27
C ALA A 117 14.96 6.80 11.06
N LYS A 118 14.97 5.52 11.51
CA LYS A 118 16.14 4.65 11.44
C LYS A 118 15.85 3.36 10.66
N THR A 119 16.89 2.83 10.02
CA THR A 119 16.83 1.58 9.25
C THR A 119 16.53 0.36 10.15
N ILE A 120 17.07 0.31 11.37
CA ILE A 120 16.85 -0.84 12.28
C ILE A 120 15.36 -1.00 12.64
N THR A 121 14.68 0.12 12.90
CA THR A 121 13.25 0.11 13.25
C THR A 121 12.34 -0.23 12.06
N ARG A 122 12.88 -0.20 10.83
CA ARG A 122 12.21 -0.71 9.63
C ARG A 122 12.08 -2.23 9.69
N THR A 123 13.14 -2.94 10.09
CA THR A 123 13.16 -4.41 10.17
C THR A 123 12.07 -4.92 11.12
N VAL A 124 11.89 -4.28 12.27
CA VAL A 124 10.83 -4.62 13.23
C VAL A 124 9.42 -4.46 12.61
N ALA A 125 9.22 -3.47 11.75
CA ALA A 125 7.96 -3.31 11.04
C ALA A 125 7.76 -4.38 9.96
N GLN A 126 8.81 -4.74 9.23
CA GLN A 126 8.79 -5.83 8.24
C GLN A 126 8.43 -7.16 8.92
N GLU A 127 9.12 -7.51 10.00
CA GLU A 127 8.83 -8.70 10.82
C GLU A 127 7.39 -8.71 11.32
N ALA A 128 6.86 -7.57 11.76
CA ALA A 128 5.45 -7.50 12.19
C ALA A 128 4.48 -7.81 11.04
N PHE A 129 4.74 -7.32 9.83
CA PHE A 129 3.92 -7.67 8.67
C PHE A 129 4.08 -9.14 8.25
N GLU A 130 5.27 -9.74 8.39
CA GLU A 130 5.48 -11.16 8.14
C GLU A 130 4.71 -12.03 9.14
N VAL A 131 4.74 -11.70 10.43
CA VAL A 131 3.93 -12.39 11.45
C VAL A 131 2.44 -12.35 11.11
N LEU A 132 1.92 -11.20 10.65
CA LEU A 132 0.52 -11.11 10.22
C LEU A 132 0.26 -11.94 8.96
N ARG A 133 1.23 -12.02 8.03
CA ARG A 133 1.13 -12.84 6.82
C ARG A 133 1.04 -14.33 7.17
N GLU A 134 1.84 -14.80 8.11
CA GLU A 134 1.76 -16.17 8.65
C GLU A 134 0.41 -16.46 9.31
N LYS A 135 -0.26 -15.43 9.85
CA LYS A 135 -1.64 -15.51 10.37
C LYS A 135 -2.72 -15.34 9.31
N GLY A 136 -2.37 -15.40 8.02
CA GLY A 136 -3.32 -15.39 6.91
C GLY A 136 -3.60 -14.02 6.30
N MET A 137 -2.87 -12.97 6.71
CA MET A 137 -3.00 -11.63 6.10
C MET A 137 -2.61 -11.67 4.61
N LYS A 138 -3.56 -11.32 3.73
CA LYS A 138 -3.28 -11.09 2.31
C LYS A 138 -3.17 -9.60 2.05
N TYR A 139 -2.01 -9.02 2.35
CA TYR A 139 -1.71 -7.60 2.12
C TYR A 139 -0.35 -7.45 1.44
N LYS A 140 -0.27 -6.64 0.38
CA LYS A 140 0.99 -6.36 -0.31
C LYS A 140 1.79 -5.36 0.52
N VAL A 141 3.02 -5.74 0.88
CA VAL A 141 3.93 -4.90 1.68
C VAL A 141 5.20 -4.66 0.87
N VAL A 142 5.58 -3.39 0.72
CA VAL A 142 6.77 -2.99 -0.02
C VAL A 142 7.63 -2.12 0.90
N THR A 143 8.93 -2.38 0.88
CA THR A 143 9.90 -1.59 1.65
C THR A 143 10.72 -0.73 0.70
N ILE A 144 10.69 0.58 0.91
CA ILE A 144 11.52 1.52 0.17
C ILE A 144 12.85 1.68 0.91
N THR A 145 13.97 1.59 0.18
CA THR A 145 15.32 1.72 0.72
C THR A 145 16.21 2.47 -0.27
N ALA A 146 17.32 3.03 0.23
CA ALA A 146 18.30 3.71 -0.62
C ALA A 146 18.89 2.75 -1.67
N LYS A 147 19.13 3.25 -2.88
CA LYS A 147 19.69 2.48 -4.02
C LYS A 147 21.02 1.81 -3.65
N GLU A 148 21.89 2.50 -2.93
CA GLU A 148 23.19 1.98 -2.46
C GLU A 148 23.08 0.78 -1.52
N LYS A 149 21.91 0.56 -0.91
CA LYS A 149 21.63 -0.58 -0.03
C LYS A 149 20.87 -1.71 -0.75
N LEU A 150 20.63 -1.59 -2.05
CA LEU A 150 19.98 -2.60 -2.90
C LEU A 150 21.00 -3.34 -3.77
N CYS A 151 22.18 -3.68 -3.22
CA CYS A 151 23.12 -4.51 -3.96
C CYS A 151 22.48 -5.90 -4.16
N PHE A 152 22.17 -6.25 -5.42
CA PHE A 152 21.62 -7.56 -5.79
C PHE A 152 22.70 -8.63 -5.99
N MET A 153 23.98 -8.28 -5.78
CA MET A 153 25.15 -9.10 -6.11
C MET A 153 26.07 -9.40 -4.91
N ASP A 154 25.54 -9.39 -3.68
CA ASP A 154 26.25 -9.94 -2.52
C ASP A 154 25.79 -11.39 -2.26
#